data_AF-A0A7W1HWC8-F1
#
_entry.id   AF-A0A7W1HWC8-F1
#
_cell.length_a   1.000
_cell.length_b   1.000
_cell.length_c   1.000
_cell.angle_alpha   90.00
_cell.angle_beta   90.00
_cell.angle_gamma   90.00
#
_symmetry.space_group_name_H-M   'P 1'
#
loop_
_entity.id
_entity.type
_entity.pdbx_description
1 polymer ?
#
loop_
_entity_poly.entity_id
_entity_poly.type
_entity_poly.pdbx_seq_one_letter_code
_entity_poly.pdbx_strand_id
1 'polypeptide(L)'
;QTALRFGADDMGSIMIEENVVSAAGADTEANEKELRYQISEAGFVPQQRDILYKYVSRENVDELDARKSMPLKQLSVAFAD
;
A
#
# COMPACT_ATOMS: atom_id res chain seq x y z
N GLN A 1 -5.83 -2.66 14.43
CA GLN A 1 -6.66 -1.55 14.98
C GLN A 1 -6.52 -1.38 16.50
N THR A 2 -6.68 -2.41 17.34
CA THR A 2 -6.64 -2.29 18.82
C THR A 2 -5.43 -1.52 19.35
N ALA A 3 -4.22 -1.84 18.90
CA ALA A 3 -2.97 -1.20 19.36
C ALA A 3 -2.98 0.34 19.23
N LEU A 4 -3.66 0.90 18.21
CA LEU A 4 -3.79 2.35 18.02
C LEU A 4 -4.52 3.03 19.19
N ARG A 5 -5.38 2.30 19.90
CA ARG A 5 -6.08 2.80 21.09
C ARG A 5 -5.26 2.67 22.37
N PHE A 6 -4.12 1.99 22.32
CA PHE A 6 -3.25 1.72 23.47
C PHE A 6 -1.85 2.35 23.30
N GLY A 7 -1.73 3.41 22.51
CA GLY A 7 -0.52 4.23 22.40
C GLY A 7 0.36 3.96 21.19
N ALA A 8 0.00 3.02 20.31
CA ALA A 8 0.64 2.95 18.99
C ALA A 8 0.16 4.14 18.13
N ASP A 9 1.10 4.83 17.49
CA ASP A 9 0.83 5.96 16.59
C ASP A 9 1.30 5.71 15.14
N ASP A 10 1.93 4.56 14.90
CA ASP A 10 2.58 4.23 13.65
C ASP A 10 2.19 2.83 13.15
N MET A 11 1.76 2.77 11.89
CA MET A 11 1.51 1.52 11.17
C MET A 11 2.42 1.49 9.95
N GLY A 12 3.40 0.58 9.96
CA GLY A 12 4.38 0.39 8.89
C GLY A 12 4.26 -0.96 8.20
N SER A 13 5.21 -1.23 7.29
CA SER A 13 5.36 -2.47 6.53
C SER A 13 4.31 -2.70 5.44
N ILE A 14 4.17 -1.74 4.52
CA ILE A 14 3.54 -2.03 3.23
C ILE A 14 4.34 -3.17 2.59
N MET A 15 3.69 -4.30 2.38
CA MET A 15 4.26 -5.42 1.66
C MET A 15 4.10 -5.15 0.17
N ILE A 16 5.24 -4.91 -0.47
CA ILE A 16 5.36 -4.88 -1.92
C ILE A 16 5.73 -6.31 -2.30
N GLU A 17 5.02 -6.90 -3.25
CA GLU A 17 5.38 -8.24 -3.73
C GLU A 17 6.79 -8.17 -4.32
N GLU A 18 7.74 -8.76 -3.60
CA GLU A 18 9.13 -8.91 -4.02
C GLU A 18 9.43 -10.42 -3.95
N ASN A 19 10.25 -10.93 -4.86
CA ASN A 19 10.59 -12.37 -4.92
C ASN A 19 10.99 -12.97 -3.55
N VAL A 20 11.53 -12.14 -2.65
CA VAL A 20 11.94 -12.53 -1.29
C VAL A 20 10.77 -12.75 -0.33
N VAL A 21 9.63 -12.07 -0.51
CA VAL A 21 8.42 -12.20 0.35
C VAL A 21 7.71 -13.52 0.05
N SER A 22 7.54 -13.82 -1.23
CA SER A 22 6.97 -15.10 -1.70
C SER A 22 7.85 -16.28 -1.27
N ALA A 23 9.17 -16.13 -1.33
CA ALA A 23 10.12 -17.15 -0.89
C ALA A 23 10.12 -17.38 0.64
N ALA A 24 9.68 -16.38 1.43
CA ALA A 24 9.53 -16.49 2.88
C ALA A 24 8.21 -17.15 3.32
N GLY A 25 7.31 -17.49 2.38
CA GLY A 25 6.04 -18.17 2.67
C GLY A 25 4.98 -17.27 3.31
N ALA A 26 5.04 -15.96 3.09
CA ALA A 26 4.04 -15.02 3.57
C ALA A 26 2.94 -14.81 2.52
N ASP A 27 1.76 -15.37 2.76
CA ASP A 27 0.59 -15.23 1.87
C ASP A 27 -0.29 -14.01 2.20
N THR A 28 -0.01 -13.33 3.30
CA THR A 28 -0.73 -12.10 3.68
C THR A 28 -0.26 -10.92 2.82
N GLU A 29 -1.12 -9.94 2.59
CA GLU A 29 -0.79 -8.68 1.92
C GLU A 29 -1.03 -7.52 2.89
N ALA A 30 -0.16 -6.50 2.84
CA ALA A 30 -0.38 -5.24 3.55
C ALA A 30 -0.13 -4.09 2.57
N ASN A 31 -1.17 -3.54 1.96
CA ASN A 31 -1.03 -2.42 1.03
C ASN A 31 -1.36 -1.07 1.71
N GLU A 32 -0.92 0.03 1.10
CA GLU A 32 -1.12 1.39 1.64
C GLU A 32 -2.60 1.69 1.89
N LYS A 33 -3.47 1.26 0.97
CA LYS A 33 -4.91 1.49 1.05
C LYS A 33 -5.50 0.84 2.30
N GLU A 34 -5.14 -0.41 2.57
CA GLU A 34 -5.62 -1.17 3.72
C GLU A 34 -5.16 -0.54 5.04
N LEU A 35 -3.91 -0.05 5.10
CA LEU A 35 -3.40 0.67 6.27
C LEU A 35 -4.18 1.97 6.50
N ARG A 36 -4.39 2.79 5.46
CA ARG A 36 -5.18 4.03 5.57
C ARG A 36 -6.60 3.74 6.04
N TYR A 37 -7.23 2.70 5.51
CA TYR A 37 -8.55 2.25 5.93
C TYR A 37 -8.57 1.88 7.42
N GLN A 38 -7.65 1.02 7.88
CA GLN A 38 -7.61 0.60 9.28
C GLN A 38 -7.36 1.74 10.27
N ILE A 39 -6.52 2.72 9.93
CA ILE A 39 -6.28 3.92 10.76
C ILE A 39 -7.56 4.76 10.86
N SER A 40 -8.23 4.96 9.73
CA SER A 40 -9.47 5.74 9.64
C SER A 40 -10.62 5.10 10.41
N GLU A 41 -10.79 3.78 10.27
CA GLU A 41 -11.80 3.00 11.02
C GLU A 41 -11.53 3.01 12.53
N ALA A 42 -10.25 3.08 12.91
CA ALA A 42 -9.85 3.30 14.30
C ALA A 42 -10.05 4.77 14.74
N GLY A 43 -10.68 5.65 13.95
CA GLY A 43 -11.01 7.02 14.31
C GLY A 43 -9.81 7.97 14.36
N PHE A 44 -8.72 7.65 13.66
CA PHE A 44 -7.54 8.50 13.52
C PHE A 44 -7.39 8.99 12.08
N VAL A 45 -6.55 10.01 11.88
CA VAL A 45 -6.26 10.54 10.53
C VAL A 45 -4.99 9.86 10.00
N PRO A 46 -5.05 9.12 8.87
CA PRO A 46 -3.86 8.55 8.27
C PRO A 46 -2.95 9.65 7.71
N GLN A 47 -1.67 9.61 8.09
CA GLN A 47 -0.66 10.56 7.64
C GLN A 47 0.61 9.82 7.25
N GLN A 48 1.07 10.00 6.01
CA GLN A 48 2.34 9.44 5.58
C GLN A 48 3.50 10.23 6.19
N ARG A 49 4.56 9.49 6.57
CA ARG A 49 5.80 10.04 7.10
C ARG A 49 7.03 9.53 6.33
N ASP A 50 8.13 10.26 6.45
CA ASP A 50 9.46 9.79 6.07
C ASP A 50 10.12 8.95 7.18
N ILE A 51 11.36 8.51 6.94
CA ILE A 51 12.15 7.72 7.92
C ILE A 51 12.49 8.51 9.19
N LEU A 52 12.41 9.83 9.14
CA LEU A 52 12.65 10.75 10.27
C LEU A 52 11.34 11.19 10.92
N TYR A 53 10.22 10.52 10.60
CA TYR A 53 8.88 10.80 11.12
C TYR A 53 8.34 12.19 10.73
N LYS A 54 8.87 12.80 9.67
CA LYS A 54 8.32 14.06 9.13
C LYS A 54 7.18 13.78 8.18
N TYR A 55 6.16 14.62 8.21
CA TYR A 55 5.01 14.48 7.32
C TYR A 55 5.42 14.68 5.86
N VAL A 56 4.93 13.77 5.02
CA VAL A 56 5.05 13.87 3.57
C VAL A 56 3.79 14.54 3.03
N SER A 57 3.97 15.63 2.28
CA SER A 57 2.90 16.23 1.49
C SER A 57 2.92 15.61 0.09
N ARG A 58 1.89 14.83 -0.24
CA ARG A 58 1.68 14.31 -1.60
C ARG A 58 0.68 15.19 -2.33
N GLU A 59 0.92 15.46 -3.60
CA GLU A 59 -0.11 16.02 -4.48
C GLU A 59 -1.10 14.92 -4.90
N ASN A 60 -2.35 15.30 -5.18
CA ASN A 60 -3.41 14.40 -5.68
C ASN A 60 -3.74 13.22 -4.74
N VAL A 61 -3.70 13.44 -3.42
CA VAL A 61 -3.99 12.41 -2.40
C VAL A 61 -5.36 11.78 -2.59
N ASP A 62 -6.35 12.59 -2.98
CA ASP A 62 -7.72 12.15 -3.23
C ASP A 62 -7.86 11.23 -4.44
N GLU A 63 -6.85 11.21 -5.32
CA GLU A 63 -6.80 10.35 -6.50
C GLU A 63 -5.96 9.09 -6.31
N LEU A 64 -5.38 8.85 -5.13
CA LEU A 64 -4.48 7.71 -4.87
C LEU A 64 -5.11 6.35 -5.20
N ASP A 65 -6.42 6.20 -4.97
CA ASP A 65 -7.15 4.94 -5.21
C ASP A 65 -7.79 4.88 -6.61
N ALA A 66 -7.64 5.92 -7.43
CA ALA A 66 -8.18 5.93 -8.78
C ALA A 66 -7.39 4.97 -9.68
N ARG A 67 -8.06 3.95 -10.23
CA ARG A 67 -7.45 3.06 -11.23
C ARG A 67 -7.23 3.83 -12.54
N LYS A 68 -6.02 4.35 -12.74
CA LYS A 68 -5.55 4.95 -14.01
C LYS A 68 -4.75 3.95 -14.87
N SER A 69 -5.17 2.68 -14.93
CA SER A 69 -4.49 1.71 -15.79
C SER A 69 -4.97 1.86 -17.24
N MET A 70 -4.03 2.05 -18.17
CA MET A 70 -4.32 1.79 -19.59
C MET A 70 -4.66 0.30 -19.76
N PRO A 71 -5.65 -0.06 -20.59
CA PRO A 71 -5.89 -1.46 -20.93
C PRO A 71 -4.61 -2.04 -21.55
N LEU A 72 -4.16 -3.18 -21.03
CA LEU A 72 -3.00 -3.89 -21.55
C LEU A 72 -3.26 -4.20 -23.03
N LYS A 73 -2.44 -3.66 -23.94
CA LYS A 73 -2.45 -4.10 -25.34
C LYS A 73 -1.99 -5.55 -25.36
N GLN A 74 -2.85 -6.43 -25.87
CA GLN A 74 -2.54 -7.83 -26.07
C GLN A 74 -1.39 -7.93 -27.08
N LEU A 75 -0.20 -8.28 -26.59
CA LEU A 75 0.96 -8.57 -27.43
C LEU A 75 0.71 -9.92 -28.11
N SER A 76 0.34 -9.91 -29.39
CA SER A 76 0.33 -11.11 -30.22
C SER A 76 1.77 -11.50 -30.51
N VAL A 77 2.32 -12.44 -29.73
CA VAL A 77 3.57 -13.11 -30.10
C VAL A 77 3.22 -14.08 -31.22
N ALA A 78 3.61 -13.74 -32.44
CA ALA A 78 3.59 -14.68 -33.55
C ALA A 78 4.67 -15.73 -33.27
N PHE A 79 4.24 -16.95 -32.98
CA PHE A 79 5.14 -18.10 -33.05
C PHE A 79 5.49 -18.31 -34.51
N ALA A 80 6.77 -18.17 -34.86
CA ALA A 80 7.28 -18.61 -36.14
C ALA A 80 7.53 -20.12 -36.04
N ASP A 81 6.99 -20.86 -37.00
CA ASP A 81 7.16 -22.32 -37.16
C ASP A 81 8.63 -22.74 -37.32
#